data_AF-A0A3C0CB53-F1
#
_entry.id   AF-A0A3C0CB53-F1
#
_cell.length_a   1.000
_cell.length_b   1.000
_cell.length_c   1.000
_cell.angle_alpha   90.00
_cell.angle_beta   90.00
_cell.angle_gamma   90.00
#
_symmetry.space_group_name_H-M   'P 1'
#
loop_
_entity.id
_entity.type
_entity.pdbx_description
1 polymer ?
#
loop_
_entity_poly.entity_id
_entity_poly.type
_entity_poly.pdbx_seq_one_letter_code
_entity_poly.pdbx_strand_id
1 'polypeptide(L)' 'FETVFLRCAGIRGPLRKGTTSDRVIELAIRIKTKPGLAIEVIEEMRRRGAKGVPPVILDMIYKLRALSRGDFL' A
#
# COMPACT_ATOMS: atom_id res chain seq x y z
N PHE A 1 -2.26 -4.35 -4.07
CA PHE A 1 -0.93 -4.04 -3.51
C PHE A 1 -0.09 -5.26 -3.16
N GLU A 2 -0.68 -6.46 -3.09
CA GLU A 2 0.03 -7.71 -2.81
C GLU A 2 1.32 -7.90 -3.63
N THR A 3 1.29 -7.58 -4.93
CA THR A 3 2.47 -7.64 -5.81
C THR A 3 3.63 -6.75 -5.37
N VAL A 4 3.35 -5.58 -4.76
CA VAL A 4 4.37 -4.68 -4.20
C VAL A 4 5.01 -5.32 -2.98
N PHE A 5 4.19 -5.85 -2.07
CA PHE A 5 4.69 -6.50 -0.86
C PHE A 5 5.54 -7.74 -1.19
N LEU A 6 5.12 -8.56 -2.16
CA LEU A 6 5.89 -9.71 -2.64
C LEU A 6 7.24 -9.28 -3.25
N ARG A 7 7.22 -8.25 -4.10
CA ARG A 7 8.44 -7.67 -4.70
C ARG A 7 9.40 -7.15 -3.62
N CYS A 8 8.89 -6.37 -2.67
CA CYS A 8 9.67 -5.80 -1.57
C CYS A 8 10.17 -6.85 -0.58
N ALA A 9 9.43 -7.95 -0.42
CA ALA A 9 9.84 -9.12 0.35
C ALA A 9 10.89 -9.98 -0.38
N GLY A 10 11.23 -9.67 -1.64
CA GLY A 10 12.16 -10.44 -2.47
C GLY A 10 11.58 -11.79 -2.93
N ILE A 11 10.27 -12.00 -2.79
CA ILE A 11 9.60 -13.25 -3.17
C ILE A 11 9.31 -13.22 -4.67
N ARG A 12 9.84 -14.20 -5.39
CA ARG A 12 9.58 -14.45 -6.81
C ARG A 12 9.01 -15.86 -6.97
N GLY A 13 7.91 -16.00 -7.69
CA GLY A 13 7.23 -17.29 -7.89
C GLY A 13 6.17 -17.61 -6.82
N PRO A 14 5.67 -18.85 -6.80
CA PRO A 14 4.56 -19.25 -5.93
C PRO A 14 4.94 -19.19 -4.44
N LEU A 15 3.99 -18.78 -3.61
CA LEU A 15 4.17 -18.75 -2.17
C LEU A 15 4.37 -20.16 -1.62
N ARG A 16 5.35 -20.33 -0.73
CA ARG A 16 5.51 -21.59 0.00
C ARG A 16 4.27 -21.86 0.84
N LYS A 17 3.87 -23.12 0.92
CA LYS A 17 2.71 -23.56 1.71
C LYS A 17 2.85 -23.05 3.15
N GLY A 18 1.83 -22.36 3.66
CA GLY A 18 1.83 -21.73 4.99
C GLY A 18 2.37 -20.29 5.06
N THR A 19 2.76 -19.68 3.93
CA THR A 19 3.11 -18.25 3.90
C THR A 19 1.85 -17.40 3.92
N THR A 20 1.68 -16.60 4.98
CA THR A 20 0.55 -15.65 5.13
C THR A 20 0.92 -14.26 4.62
N SER A 21 -0.10 -13.44 4.32
CA SER A 21 0.11 -12.04 3.92
C SER A 21 0.85 -11.23 4.98
N ASP A 22 0.55 -11.44 6.27
CA ASP A 22 1.23 -10.77 7.38
C ASP A 22 2.73 -11.06 7.38
N ARG A 23 3.10 -12.33 7.16
CA ARG A 23 4.50 -12.74 7.09
C ARG A 23 5.22 -12.14 5.88
N VAL A 24 4.53 -11.95 4.76
CA VAL A 24 5.07 -11.24 3.59
C VAL A 24 5.30 -9.77 3.92
N ILE A 25 4.37 -9.12 4.61
CA ILE A 25 4.48 -7.71 5.00
C ILE A 25 5.63 -7.53 6.00
N GLU A 26 5.74 -8.38 7.02
CA GLU A 26 6.86 -8.35 7.97
C GLU A 26 8.20 -8.51 7.27
N LEU A 27 8.29 -9.44 6.31
CA LEU A 27 9.50 -9.65 5.53
C LEU A 27 9.84 -8.43 4.67
N ALA A 28 8.83 -7.85 4.01
CA ALA A 28 9.01 -6.62 3.22
C ALA A 28 9.48 -5.45 4.09
N ILE A 29 8.90 -5.28 5.29
CA ILE A 29 9.33 -4.26 6.27
C ILE A 29 10.76 -4.52 6.73
N ARG A 30 11.14 -5.77 6.99
CA ARG A 30 12.51 -6.10 7.41
C ARG A 30 13.55 -5.74 6.35
N ILE A 31 13.21 -5.93 5.07
CA ILE A 31 14.11 -5.64 3.95
C ILE A 31 14.14 -4.15 3.60
N LYS A 32 12.97 -3.49 3.56
CA LYS A 32 12.82 -2.12 3.06
C LYS A 32 12.68 -1.07 4.15
N THR A 33 12.48 -1.45 5.41
CA THR A 33 11.95 -0.62 6.52
C THR A 33 10.51 -0.15 6.30
N LYS A 34 9.81 0.27 7.36
CA LYS A 34 8.45 0.82 7.23
C LYS A 34 8.41 2.05 6.31
N PRO A 35 9.31 3.05 6.46
CA PRO A 35 9.34 4.20 5.54
C PRO A 35 9.65 3.81 4.10
N GLY A 36 10.64 2.94 3.88
CA GLY A 36 11.00 2.52 2.51
C GLY A 36 9.89 1.72 1.84
N LEU A 37 9.16 0.89 2.58
CA LEU A 37 7.99 0.19 2.06
C LEU A 37 6.86 1.16 1.69
N ALA A 38 6.64 2.21 2.48
CA ALA A 38 5.64 3.23 2.17
C ALA A 38 5.97 3.96 0.85
N ILE A 39 7.24 4.29 0.62
CA ILE A 39 7.71 4.90 -0.64
C ILE A 39 7.38 3.98 -1.83
N GLU A 40 7.67 2.68 -1.73
CA GLU A 40 7.39 1.70 -2.80
C GLU A 40 5.89 1.57 -3.11
N VAL A 41 5.04 1.67 -2.08
CA VAL A 41 3.59 1.67 -2.22
C VAL A 41 3.10 2.94 -2.93
N ILE A 42 3.63 4.11 -2.55
CA ILE A 42 3.31 5.40 -3.19
C ILE A 42 3.74 5.41 -4.65
N GLU A 43 4.93 4.89 -4.96
CA GLU A 43 5.39 4.78 -6.36
C GLU A 43 4.48 3.88 -7.19
N GLU A 44 4.00 2.76 -6.62
CA GLU A 44 3.04 1.91 -7.33
C GLU A 44 1.67 2.61 -7.52
N MET A 45 1.20 3.38 -6.53
CA MET A 45 0.00 4.22 -6.69
C MET A 45 0.18 5.21 -7.84
N ARG A 46 1.32 5.92 -7.86
CA ARG A 46 1.67 6.89 -8.92
C ARG A 46 1.68 6.23 -10.30
N ARG A 47 2.33 5.06 -10.41
CA ARG A 47 2.43 4.29 -11.67
C ARG A 47 1.07 3.86 -12.21
N ARG A 48 0.13 3.48 -11.33
CA ARG A 48 -1.22 3.03 -11.70
C ARG A 48 -2.22 4.18 -11.84
N GLY A 49 -1.84 5.40 -11.47
CA GLY A 49 -2.73 6.56 -11.44
C GLY A 49 -3.88 6.41 -10.45
N ALA A 50 -5.02 7.06 -10.73
CA ALA A 50 -6.19 7.06 -9.83
C ALA A 50 -6.69 5.66 -9.47
N LYS A 51 -6.62 4.69 -10.40
CA LYS A 51 -7.00 3.28 -10.18
C LYS A 51 -6.06 2.54 -9.22
N GLY A 52 -4.87 3.10 -8.98
CA GLY A 52 -3.88 2.57 -8.06
C GLY A 52 -4.18 2.87 -6.61
N VAL A 53 -4.92 3.93 -6.30
CA VAL A 53 -5.12 4.38 -4.92
C VAL A 53 -6.15 3.48 -4.22
N PRO A 54 -5.84 2.91 -3.03
CA PRO A 54 -6.84 2.17 -2.25
C PRO A 54 -8.08 3.03 -1.98
N PRO A 55 -9.30 2.47 -2.08
CA PRO A 55 -10.54 3.21 -1.83
C PRO A 55 -10.57 3.91 -0.47
N VAL A 56 -10.06 3.27 0.58
CA VAL A 56 -9.97 3.86 1.93
C VAL A 56 -9.15 5.15 1.97
N ILE A 57 -8.07 5.24 1.18
CA ILE A 57 -7.23 6.45 1.10
C ILE A 57 -7.98 7.54 0.34
N LEU A 58 -8.70 7.18 -0.74
CA LEU A 58 -9.54 8.13 -1.47
C LEU A 58 -10.64 8.70 -0.57
N ASP A 59 -11.34 7.83 0.16
CA ASP A 59 -12.39 8.23 1.11
C ASP A 59 -11.86 9.16 2.20
N MET A 60 -10.68 8.87 2.75
CA MET A 60 -10.01 9.76 3.70
C MET A 60 -9.72 11.13 3.09
N ILE A 61 -9.19 11.19 1.87
CA ILE A 61 -8.90 12.45 1.17
C ILE A 61 -10.19 13.22 0.91
N TYR A 62 -11.26 12.55 0.48
CA TYR A 62 -12.55 13.20 0.24
C TYR A 62 -13.15 13.76 1.52
N LYS A 63 -13.10 13.00 2.62
CA LYS A 63 -13.52 13.49 3.95
C LYS A 63 -12.70 14.70 4.37
N LEU A 64 -11.38 14.64 4.29
CA LEU A 64 -10.50 15.77 4.61
C LEU A 64 -10.82 17.01 3.77
N ARG A 65 -11.13 16.82 2.48
CA ARG A 65 -11.48 17.92 1.57
C ARG A 65 -12.85 18.53 1.87
N ALA A 66 -13.82 17.73 2.33
CA ALA A 66 -15.11 18.23 2.80
C ALA A 66 -14.92 19.05 4.08
N LEU A 67 -14.17 18.51 5.05
CA LEU A 67 -13.80 19.21 6.29
C LEU A 67 -13.10 20.55 6.02
N SER A 68 -12.15 20.58 5.07
CA SER A 68 -11.40 21.80 4.75
C SER A 68 -12.25 22.89 4.08
N ARG A 69 -13.35 22.51 3.44
CA ARG A 69 -14.26 23.45 2.78
C ARG A 69 -15.36 23.99 3.70
N GLY A 70 -15.44 23.49 4.93
CA GLY A 70 -16.54 23.81 5.83
C GLY A 70 -17.85 23.15 5.42
N ASP A 71 -17.80 22.16 4.51
CA ASP A 71 -18.95 21.35 4.10
C ASP A 71 -19.25 20.34 5.22
N PHE A 72 -19.79 20.85 6.34
CA PHE A 72 -20.40 20.04 7.38
C PHE A 72 -21.91 20.14 7.20
N LEU A 73 -22.46 19.32 6.29
CA LEU A 73 -23.84 18.81 6.22
C LEU A 73 -24.05 18.11 4.88
#